data_AF-A0A0F9K8E6-F1
#
_entry.id   AF-A0A0F9K8E6-F1
#
_cell.length_a   1.000
_cell.length_b   1.000
_cell.length_c   1.000
_cell.angle_alpha   90.00
_cell.angle_beta   90.00
_cell.angle_gamma   90.00
#
_symmetry.space_group_name_H-M   'P 1'
#
loop_
_entity.id
_entity.type
_entity.pdbx_description
1 polymer ?
#
loop_
_entity_poly.entity_id
_entity_poly.type
_entity_poly.pdbx_seq_one_letter_code
_entity_poly.pdbx_strand_id
1 'polypeptide(L)'
;MPLFQVDISRILFVYIVGLTLVFVSTNLIYKTLKKGKNKPYLMICGFFISFDISISLNMIYAPIFLTDIRNVLYRVNIFFLFFGLFFTLLFTFYLYKENKMKNQYLIIFSVLYSIFLILLLYHPENITISVSTNWNPIWKLNILISIILISLGCCFIPTIAVSIIIYRKFRLKILKKKFKYFIIGIIGAYMTLYGAIIAYSTNNSTIILIFSFTSIVNIVWALFIYYGMTSNL
;
A
#
# COMPACT_ATOMS: atom_id res chain seq x y z
N MET A 1 -26.25 22.95 -0.76
CA MET A 1 -25.04 22.43 -1.44
C MET A 1 -25.29 20.95 -1.72
N PRO A 2 -25.14 20.45 -2.95
CA PRO A 2 -25.39 19.03 -3.22
C PRO A 2 -24.43 18.19 -2.36
N LEU A 3 -25.00 17.26 -1.58
CA LEU A 3 -24.23 16.37 -0.70
C LEU A 3 -23.36 15.38 -1.48
N PHE A 4 -23.62 15.23 -2.79
CA PHE A 4 -22.95 14.29 -3.68
C PHE A 4 -22.76 14.94 -5.06
N GLN A 5 -21.50 15.12 -5.47
CA GLN A 5 -21.15 15.41 -6.86
C GLN A 5 -20.06 14.39 -7.24
N VAL A 6 -20.48 13.34 -7.97
CA VAL A 6 -19.59 12.24 -8.33
C VAL A 6 -19.23 12.38 -9.81
N ASP A 7 -17.99 12.77 -10.06
CA ASP A 7 -17.44 12.78 -11.42
C ASP A 7 -17.33 11.35 -11.97
N ILE A 8 -17.52 11.18 -13.29
CA ILE A 8 -17.44 9.88 -13.97
C ILE A 8 -16.09 9.19 -13.68
N SER A 9 -15.00 9.96 -13.60
CA SER A 9 -13.67 9.44 -13.24
C SER A 9 -13.65 8.83 -11.84
N ARG A 10 -14.34 9.42 -10.86
CA ARG A 10 -14.47 8.88 -9.51
C ARG A 10 -15.31 7.60 -9.52
N ILE A 11 -16.43 7.57 -10.25
CA ILE A 11 -17.24 6.34 -10.43
C ILE A 11 -16.37 5.20 -10.94
N LEU A 12 -15.62 5.44 -12.00
CA LEU A 12 -14.82 4.41 -12.66
C LEU A 12 -13.62 3.96 -11.80
N PHE A 13 -12.76 4.88 -11.36
CA PHE A 13 -11.51 4.51 -10.71
C PHE A 13 -11.64 4.25 -9.22
N VAL A 14 -12.49 5.00 -8.51
CA VAL A 14 -12.64 4.79 -7.06
C VAL A 14 -13.56 3.61 -6.79
N TYR A 15 -14.71 3.52 -7.47
CA TYR A 15 -15.70 2.49 -7.14
C TYR A 15 -15.52 1.24 -7.99
N ILE A 16 -15.55 1.32 -9.33
CA ILE A 16 -15.47 0.10 -10.16
C ILE A 16 -14.10 -0.57 -10.02
N VAL A 17 -13.00 0.17 -10.22
CA VAL A 17 -11.65 -0.38 -10.06
C VAL A 17 -11.36 -0.70 -8.59
N GLY A 18 -11.78 0.15 -7.64
CA GLY A 18 -11.60 -0.10 -6.20
C GLY A 18 -12.31 -1.36 -5.72
N LEU A 19 -13.58 -1.57 -6.08
CA LEU A 19 -14.32 -2.80 -5.77
C LEU A 19 -13.67 -4.03 -6.39
N THR A 20 -13.21 -3.93 -7.63
CA THR A 20 -12.48 -5.02 -8.30
C THR A 20 -11.20 -5.36 -7.55
N LEU A 21 -10.43 -4.36 -7.13
CA LEU A 21 -9.22 -4.56 -6.33
C LEU A 21 -9.54 -5.25 -5.01
N VAL A 22 -10.50 -4.74 -4.23
CA VAL A 22 -10.93 -5.34 -2.95
C VAL A 22 -11.40 -6.78 -3.13
N PHE A 23 -12.17 -7.06 -4.17
CA PHE A 23 -12.60 -8.43 -4.46
C PHE A 23 -11.42 -9.36 -4.77
N VAL A 24 -10.48 -8.90 -5.61
CA VAL A 24 -9.28 -9.67 -5.97
C VAL A 24 -8.44 -9.94 -4.73
N SER A 25 -8.06 -8.92 -3.97
CA SER A 25 -7.22 -9.04 -2.78
C SER A 25 -7.88 -9.85 -1.67
N THR A 26 -9.19 -9.70 -1.42
CA THR A 26 -9.94 -10.56 -0.50
C THR A 26 -9.88 -12.03 -0.94
N ASN A 27 -9.99 -12.31 -2.24
CA ASN A 27 -9.82 -13.67 -2.77
C ASN A 27 -8.37 -14.17 -2.57
N LEU A 28 -7.36 -13.31 -2.76
CA LEU A 28 -5.95 -13.65 -2.48
C LEU A 28 -5.71 -13.92 -0.99
N ILE A 29 -6.33 -13.16 -0.08
CA ILE A 29 -6.29 -13.41 1.37
C ILE A 29 -6.88 -14.78 1.67
N TYR A 30 -8.10 -15.07 1.20
CA TYR A 30 -8.75 -16.36 1.39
C TYR A 30 -7.88 -17.53 0.88
N LYS A 31 -7.37 -17.43 -0.35
CA LYS A 31 -6.49 -18.46 -0.93
C LYS A 31 -5.16 -18.60 -0.18
N THR A 32 -4.64 -17.54 0.41
CA THR A 32 -3.41 -17.57 1.22
C THR A 32 -3.67 -18.28 2.55
N LEU A 33 -4.76 -17.92 3.24
CA LEU A 33 -5.15 -18.55 4.51
C LEU A 33 -5.51 -20.04 4.36
N LYS A 34 -6.07 -20.43 3.21
CA LYS A 34 -6.38 -21.84 2.91
C LYS A 34 -5.11 -22.71 2.80
N LYS A 35 -3.95 -22.13 2.47
CA LYS A 35 -2.66 -22.86 2.40
C LYS A 35 -2.04 -23.09 3.78
N GLY A 36 -2.38 -22.27 4.76
CA GLY A 36 -1.94 -22.45 6.14
C GLY A 36 -1.87 -21.14 6.92
N LYS A 37 -1.72 -21.25 8.25
CA LYS A 37 -1.60 -20.12 9.19
C LYS A 37 -0.16 -19.85 9.61
N ASN A 38 0.81 -20.27 8.80
CA ASN A 38 2.22 -20.02 9.07
C ASN A 38 2.50 -18.51 8.99
N LYS A 39 3.46 -18.04 9.79
CA LYS A 39 3.85 -16.62 9.87
C LYS A 39 4.06 -15.92 8.52
N PRO A 40 4.74 -16.49 7.50
CA PRO A 40 4.94 -15.81 6.22
C PRO A 40 3.61 -15.59 5.49
N TYR A 41 2.65 -16.52 5.62
CA TYR A 41 1.32 -16.37 5.05
C TYR A 41 0.52 -15.26 5.74
N LEU A 42 0.61 -15.17 7.07
CA LEU A 42 -0.04 -14.11 7.82
C LEU A 42 0.52 -12.72 7.48
N MET A 43 1.83 -12.60 7.22
CA MET A 43 2.42 -11.33 6.78
C MET A 43 1.93 -10.90 5.41
N ILE A 44 1.87 -11.82 4.44
CA ILE A 44 1.30 -11.53 3.11
C ILE A 44 -0.19 -11.18 3.22
N CYS A 45 -0.94 -11.85 4.10
CA CYS A 45 -2.33 -11.46 4.38
C CYS A 45 -2.40 -10.07 5.00
N GLY A 46 -1.50 -9.70 5.91
CA GLY A 46 -1.42 -8.36 6.49
C GLY A 46 -1.23 -7.26 5.44
N PHE A 47 -0.39 -7.51 4.42
CA PHE A 47 -0.26 -6.62 3.26
C PHE A 47 -1.60 -6.43 2.54
N PHE A 48 -2.26 -7.52 2.14
CA PHE A 48 -3.53 -7.44 1.42
C PHE A 48 -4.67 -6.85 2.27
N ILE A 49 -4.77 -7.19 3.55
CA ILE A 49 -5.79 -6.65 4.46
C ILE A 49 -5.62 -5.15 4.62
N SER A 50 -4.39 -4.67 4.81
CA SER A 50 -4.13 -3.23 4.94
C SER A 50 -4.46 -2.51 3.64
N PHE A 51 -4.13 -3.11 2.50
CA PHE A 51 -4.49 -2.58 1.19
C PHE A 51 -6.01 -2.52 0.98
N ASP A 52 -6.76 -3.54 1.41
CA ASP A 52 -8.23 -3.58 1.32
C ASP A 52 -8.89 -2.52 2.18
N ILE A 53 -8.39 -2.33 3.40
CA ILE A 53 -8.87 -1.27 4.30
C ILE A 53 -8.60 0.11 3.67
N SER A 54 -7.40 0.32 3.11
CA SER A 54 -7.03 1.56 2.41
C SER A 54 -7.98 1.86 1.23
N ILE A 55 -8.23 0.89 0.35
CA ILE A 55 -9.14 1.07 -0.79
C ILE A 55 -10.58 1.28 -0.33
N SER A 56 -11.03 0.52 0.67
CA SER A 56 -12.38 0.65 1.24
C SER A 56 -12.60 2.02 1.82
N LEU A 57 -11.63 2.55 2.58
CA LEU A 57 -11.68 3.93 3.09
C LEU A 57 -11.72 4.95 1.95
N ASN A 58 -10.95 4.76 0.88
CA ASN A 58 -11.01 5.61 -0.30
C ASN A 58 -12.41 5.67 -0.92
N MET A 59 -13.09 4.53 -1.03
CA MET A 59 -14.47 4.47 -1.50
C MET A 59 -15.45 5.16 -0.55
N ILE A 60 -15.21 5.09 0.77
CA ILE A 60 -16.07 5.69 1.78
C ILE A 60 -15.92 7.22 1.83
N TYR A 61 -14.70 7.77 1.75
CA TYR A 61 -14.50 9.22 1.86
C TYR A 61 -14.59 9.98 0.54
N ALA A 62 -14.44 9.30 -0.61
CA ALA A 62 -14.57 9.95 -1.92
C ALA A 62 -15.86 10.76 -2.12
N PRO A 63 -17.04 10.32 -1.65
CA PRO A 63 -18.28 11.07 -1.76
C PRO A 63 -18.54 12.05 -0.58
N ILE A 64 -17.69 12.09 0.45
CA ILE A 64 -17.93 12.92 1.65
C ILE A 64 -17.43 14.35 1.42
N PHE A 65 -18.31 15.35 1.56
CA PHE A 65 -17.99 16.78 1.41
C PHE A 65 -17.82 17.51 2.75
N LEU A 66 -17.66 16.76 3.85
CA LEU A 66 -17.32 17.30 5.16
C LEU A 66 -15.81 17.24 5.36
N THR A 67 -15.18 18.42 5.40
CA THR A 67 -13.71 18.59 5.44
C THR A 67 -13.06 17.78 6.55
N ASP A 68 -13.55 17.88 7.78
CA ASP A 68 -12.92 17.24 8.95
C ASP A 68 -12.99 15.71 8.88
N ILE A 69 -14.17 15.17 8.54
CA ILE A 69 -14.37 13.72 8.39
C ILE A 69 -13.50 13.19 7.25
N ARG A 70 -13.48 13.88 6.10
CA ARG A 70 -12.70 13.48 4.94
C ARG A 70 -11.20 13.52 5.22
N ASN A 71 -10.72 14.53 5.95
CA ASN A 71 -9.33 14.64 6.38
C ASN A 71 -8.90 13.47 7.25
N VAL A 72 -9.73 13.08 8.24
CA VAL A 72 -9.44 11.94 9.10
C VAL A 72 -9.43 10.64 8.29
N LEU A 73 -10.47 10.37 7.49
CA LEU A 73 -10.56 9.15 6.69
C LEU A 73 -9.42 9.05 5.67
N TYR A 74 -9.02 10.16 5.05
CA TYR A 74 -7.87 10.19 4.15
C TYR A 74 -6.55 9.85 4.87
N ARG A 75 -6.32 10.40 6.06
CA ARG A 75 -5.12 10.09 6.86
C ARG A 75 -5.09 8.62 7.28
N VAL A 76 -6.24 8.07 7.68
CA VAL A 76 -6.36 6.64 7.99
C VAL A 76 -6.15 5.77 6.75
N ASN A 77 -6.67 6.17 5.58
CA ASN A 77 -6.39 5.48 4.32
C ASN A 77 -4.88 5.42 4.04
N ILE A 78 -4.21 6.57 4.04
CA ILE A 78 -2.77 6.64 3.77
C ILE A 78 -1.97 5.83 4.79
N PHE A 79 -2.35 5.87 6.07
CA PHE A 79 -1.77 5.02 7.11
C PHE A 79 -1.79 3.54 6.70
N PHE A 80 -2.95 3.00 6.34
CA PHE A 80 -3.08 1.60 5.95
C PHE A 80 -2.33 1.27 4.66
N LEU A 81 -2.21 2.21 3.74
CA LEU A 81 -1.46 2.02 2.50
C LEU A 81 0.05 1.83 2.79
N PHE A 82 0.66 2.73 3.57
CA PHE A 82 2.06 2.58 3.99
C PHE A 82 2.27 1.37 4.91
N PHE A 83 1.34 1.13 5.83
CA PHE A 83 1.39 0.00 6.75
C PHE A 83 1.31 -1.35 6.01
N GLY A 84 0.53 -1.42 4.93
CA GLY A 84 0.51 -2.57 4.03
C GLY A 84 1.90 -2.88 3.49
N LEU A 85 2.59 -1.89 2.92
CA LEU A 85 3.94 -2.08 2.38
C LEU A 85 4.95 -2.51 3.45
N PHE A 86 4.79 -2.06 4.69
CA PHE A 86 5.63 -2.53 5.80
C PHE A 86 5.52 -4.03 6.06
N PHE A 87 4.36 -4.67 5.82
CA PHE A 87 4.28 -6.13 5.89
C PHE A 87 5.18 -6.84 4.88
N THR A 88 5.46 -6.23 3.71
CA THR A 88 6.42 -6.79 2.75
C THR A 88 7.86 -6.76 3.27
N LEU A 89 8.21 -5.74 4.07
CA LEU A 89 9.48 -5.67 4.79
C LEU A 89 9.57 -6.77 5.87
N LEU A 90 8.54 -6.90 6.70
CA LEU A 90 8.50 -7.95 7.74
C LEU A 90 8.63 -9.34 7.12
N PHE A 91 7.93 -9.56 6.02
CA PHE A 91 7.97 -10.80 5.26
C PHE A 91 9.39 -11.13 4.75
N THR A 92 10.04 -10.15 4.11
CA THR A 92 11.40 -10.35 3.58
C THR A 92 12.42 -10.57 4.68
N PHE A 93 12.34 -9.83 5.80
CA PHE A 93 13.19 -10.09 6.95
C PHE A 93 12.97 -11.47 7.58
N TYR A 94 11.72 -11.91 7.67
CA TYR A 94 11.38 -13.22 8.21
C TYR A 94 12.01 -14.35 7.38
N LEU A 95 11.92 -14.26 6.05
CA LEU A 95 12.57 -15.20 5.15
C LEU A 95 14.10 -15.16 5.25
N TYR A 96 14.68 -13.96 5.35
CA TYR A 96 16.13 -13.79 5.41
C TYR A 96 16.74 -14.42 6.68
N LYS A 97 16.05 -14.32 7.81
CA LYS A 97 16.49 -14.86 9.11
C LYS A 97 16.11 -16.34 9.30
N GLU A 98 15.60 -17.01 8.26
CA GLU A 98 15.26 -18.45 8.30
C GLU A 98 14.39 -18.80 9.51
N ASN A 99 13.35 -18.01 9.76
CA ASN A 99 12.40 -18.19 10.87
C ASN A 99 12.97 -17.99 12.29
N LYS A 100 14.22 -17.55 12.46
CA LYS A 100 14.83 -17.29 13.78
C LYS A 100 14.33 -16.01 14.45
N MET A 101 13.52 -15.20 13.76
CA MET A 101 12.98 -13.96 14.30
C MET A 101 11.84 -14.26 15.29
N LYS A 102 12.02 -13.86 16.56
CA LYS A 102 11.00 -13.98 17.59
C LYS A 102 9.80 -13.07 17.27
N ASN A 103 8.59 -13.52 17.60
CA ASN A 103 7.35 -12.77 17.35
C ASN A 103 7.34 -11.39 18.02
N GLN A 104 7.95 -11.28 19.21
CA GLN A 104 8.05 -10.03 19.96
C GLN A 104 8.69 -8.92 19.12
N TYR A 105 9.76 -9.21 18.37
CA TYR A 105 10.42 -8.21 17.54
C TYR A 105 9.55 -7.75 16.38
N LEU A 106 8.83 -8.66 15.73
CA LEU A 106 7.91 -8.32 14.65
C LEU A 106 6.79 -7.39 15.14
N ILE A 107 6.24 -7.68 16.32
CA ILE A 107 5.22 -6.84 16.97
C ILE A 107 5.79 -5.49 17.33
N ILE A 108 6.94 -5.43 18.01
CA ILE A 108 7.59 -4.17 18.40
C ILE A 108 7.88 -3.30 17.18
N PHE A 109 8.45 -3.87 16.12
CA PHE A 109 8.71 -3.12 14.89
C PHE A 109 7.42 -2.60 14.24
N SER A 110 6.35 -3.40 14.24
CA SER A 110 5.04 -2.98 13.72
C SER A 110 4.42 -1.85 14.52
N VAL A 111 4.49 -1.93 15.86
CA VAL A 111 3.97 -0.90 16.76
C VAL A 111 4.78 0.40 16.61
N LEU A 112 6.10 0.32 16.60
CA LEU A 112 6.97 1.49 16.41
C LEU A 112 6.71 2.17 15.06
N TYR A 113 6.61 1.38 13.98
CA TYR A 113 6.30 1.91 12.66
C TYR A 113 4.89 2.53 12.60
N SER A 114 3.90 1.94 13.28
CA SER A 114 2.54 2.48 13.37
C SER A 114 2.51 3.82 14.11
N ILE A 115 3.15 3.90 15.29
CA ILE A 115 3.26 5.14 16.07
C ILE A 115 3.93 6.22 15.22
N PHE A 116 5.00 5.86 14.53
CA PHE A 116 5.71 6.78 13.65
C PHE A 116 4.82 7.32 12.51
N LEU A 117 4.09 6.45 11.81
CA LEU A 117 3.14 6.87 10.77
C LEU A 117 2.03 7.77 11.32
N ILE A 118 1.50 7.47 12.51
CA ILE A 118 0.48 8.28 13.17
C ILE A 118 1.03 9.69 13.43
N LEU A 119 2.21 9.80 14.03
CA LEU A 119 2.84 11.10 14.32
C LEU A 119 3.07 11.92 13.05
N LEU A 120 3.49 11.28 11.96
CA LEU A 120 3.75 11.95 10.69
C LEU A 120 2.46 12.40 9.97
N LEU A 121 1.40 11.58 10.03
CA LEU A 121 0.15 11.84 9.31
C LEU A 121 -0.83 12.72 10.08
N TYR A 122 -0.81 12.77 11.41
CA TYR A 122 -1.80 13.50 12.22
C TYR A 122 -1.44 14.96 12.54
N HIS A 123 -0.30 15.46 12.07
CA HIS A 123 0.00 16.87 12.24
C HIS A 123 -0.94 17.73 11.36
N PRO A 124 -1.67 18.71 11.95
CA PRO A 124 -2.90 19.26 11.38
C PRO A 124 -2.67 19.99 10.05
N GLU A 125 -1.55 20.67 9.90
CA GLU A 125 -1.28 21.50 8.72
C GLU A 125 -0.75 20.72 7.49
N ASN A 126 -0.65 19.39 7.58
CA ASN A 126 0.14 18.63 6.62
C ASN A 126 -0.54 18.40 5.27
N ILE A 127 -1.86 18.23 5.32
CA ILE A 127 -2.69 17.83 4.20
C ILE A 127 -3.91 18.74 4.19
N THR A 128 -4.14 19.43 3.08
CA THR A 128 -5.31 20.27 2.87
C THR A 128 -6.26 19.61 1.88
N ILE A 129 -7.51 19.44 2.29
CA ILE A 129 -8.60 18.99 1.44
C ILE A 129 -9.76 19.97 1.64
N SER A 130 -10.18 20.64 0.57
CA SER A 130 -11.26 21.63 0.65
C SER A 130 -11.93 21.82 -0.70
N VAL A 131 -12.93 22.70 -0.77
CA VAL A 131 -13.53 23.15 -2.03
C VAL A 131 -12.48 23.76 -2.95
N SER A 132 -11.51 24.52 -2.42
CA SER A 132 -10.46 25.16 -3.24
C SER A 132 -9.47 24.16 -3.85
N THR A 133 -9.35 22.96 -3.29
CA THR A 133 -8.53 21.88 -3.86
C THR A 133 -9.32 20.92 -4.75
N ASN A 134 -10.57 21.27 -5.09
CA ASN A 134 -11.53 20.36 -5.72
C ASN A 134 -11.65 19.01 -4.98
N TRP A 135 -11.54 19.07 -3.65
CA TRP A 135 -11.57 17.92 -2.76
C TRP A 135 -10.45 16.89 -2.97
N ASN A 136 -9.38 17.26 -3.68
CA ASN A 136 -8.18 16.45 -3.77
C ASN A 136 -7.24 16.76 -2.59
N PRO A 137 -6.50 15.77 -2.08
CA PRO A 137 -5.52 15.97 -1.03
C PRO A 137 -4.27 16.65 -1.57
N ILE A 138 -4.02 17.89 -1.12
CA ILE A 138 -2.77 18.60 -1.41
C ILE A 138 -1.85 18.47 -0.20
N TRP A 139 -0.64 18.00 -0.43
CA TRP A 139 0.38 17.81 0.59
C TRP A 139 1.29 19.04 0.67
N LYS A 140 1.65 19.46 1.89
CA LYS A 140 2.79 20.37 2.06
C LYS A 140 4.07 19.69 1.56
N LEU A 141 4.85 20.39 0.74
CA LEU A 141 6.04 19.85 0.06
C LEU A 141 7.04 19.21 1.03
N ASN A 142 7.33 19.86 2.17
CA ASN A 142 8.28 19.34 3.16
C ASN A 142 7.87 17.95 3.65
N ILE A 143 6.56 17.72 3.80
CA ILE A 143 6.00 16.51 4.40
C ILE A 143 5.88 15.40 3.37
N LEU A 144 5.52 15.78 2.13
CA LEU A 144 5.62 14.92 0.97
C LEU A 144 7.05 14.35 0.81
N ILE A 145 8.06 15.22 0.90
CA ILE A 145 9.47 14.80 0.81
C ILE A 145 9.84 13.92 2.01
N SER A 146 9.48 14.31 3.23
CA SER A 146 9.77 13.52 4.43
C SER A 146 9.15 12.12 4.35
N ILE A 147 7.87 12.00 3.98
CA ILE A 147 7.20 10.68 3.93
C ILE A 147 7.81 9.80 2.84
N ILE A 148 8.17 10.37 1.69
CA ILE A 148 8.83 9.63 0.61
C ILE A 148 10.22 9.17 1.04
N LEU A 149 11.07 10.07 1.58
CA LEU A 149 12.42 9.72 2.00
C LEU A 149 12.41 8.65 3.10
N ILE A 150 11.52 8.78 4.08
CA ILE A 150 11.43 7.85 5.19
C ILE A 150 10.88 6.50 4.73
N SER A 151 9.79 6.48 3.95
CA SER A 151 9.27 5.22 3.40
C SER A 151 10.28 4.54 2.46
N LEU A 152 11.06 5.31 1.71
CA LEU A 152 12.17 4.81 0.91
C LEU A 152 13.26 4.18 1.78
N GLY A 153 13.79 4.94 2.74
CA GLY A 153 14.93 4.54 3.57
C GLY A 153 14.60 3.44 4.58
N CYS A 154 13.42 3.47 5.19
CA CYS A 154 13.03 2.54 6.25
C CYS A 154 12.30 1.30 5.74
N CYS A 155 11.65 1.38 4.57
CA CYS A 155 10.84 0.27 4.07
C CYS A 155 11.27 -0.20 2.69
N PHE A 156 11.24 0.65 1.67
CA PHE A 156 11.47 0.23 0.29
C PHE A 156 12.89 -0.32 0.09
N ILE A 157 13.90 0.49 0.38
CA ILE A 157 15.31 0.13 0.18
C ILE A 157 15.66 -1.14 0.98
N PRO A 158 15.34 -1.25 2.28
CA PRO A 158 15.58 -2.48 3.03
C PRO A 158 14.85 -3.69 2.46
N THR A 159 13.58 -3.54 2.07
CA THR A 159 12.80 -4.66 1.48
C THR A 159 13.45 -5.17 0.20
N ILE A 160 13.85 -4.28 -0.70
CA ILE A 160 14.48 -4.65 -1.97
C ILE A 160 15.88 -5.21 -1.74
N ALA A 161 16.70 -4.59 -0.89
CA ALA A 161 18.05 -5.06 -0.58
C ALA A 161 18.03 -6.50 -0.01
N VAL A 162 17.18 -6.74 1.00
CA VAL A 162 17.02 -8.06 1.60
C VAL A 162 16.45 -9.06 0.59
N SER A 163 15.48 -8.65 -0.23
CA SER A 163 14.93 -9.50 -1.30
C SER A 163 16.01 -9.92 -2.30
N ILE A 164 16.89 -9.02 -2.73
CA ILE A 164 17.97 -9.35 -3.66
C ILE A 164 18.94 -10.36 -3.02
N ILE A 165 19.24 -10.22 -1.73
CA ILE A 165 20.09 -11.18 -1.01
C ILE A 165 19.42 -12.57 -0.98
N ILE A 166 18.14 -12.65 -0.64
CA ILE A 166 17.37 -13.91 -0.65
C ILE A 166 17.36 -14.52 -2.05
N TYR A 167 17.09 -13.71 -3.07
CA TYR A 167 17.07 -14.15 -4.47
C TYR A 167 18.38 -14.82 -4.89
N ARG A 168 19.52 -14.25 -4.47
CA ARG A 168 20.85 -14.82 -4.75
C ARG A 168 21.10 -16.13 -4.03
N LYS A 169 20.52 -16.33 -2.84
CA LYS A 169 20.67 -17.55 -2.03
C LYS A 169 19.90 -18.76 -2.57
N PHE A 170 18.84 -18.57 -3.35
CA PHE A 170 18.10 -19.71 -3.89
C PHE A 170 18.98 -20.57 -4.82
N ARG A 171 18.91 -21.89 -4.68
CA ARG A 171 19.58 -22.82 -5.62
C ARG A 171 18.68 -23.22 -6.77
N LEU A 172 17.40 -23.47 -6.48
CA LEU A 172 16.42 -23.91 -7.46
C LEU A 172 15.98 -22.75 -8.38
N LYS A 173 16.13 -22.94 -9.70
CA LYS A 173 15.71 -21.96 -10.73
C LYS A 173 14.23 -21.57 -10.60
N ILE A 174 13.37 -22.51 -10.21
CA ILE A 174 11.93 -22.27 -10.08
C ILE A 174 11.60 -21.29 -8.95
N LEU A 175 12.31 -21.40 -7.81
CA LEU A 175 12.16 -20.48 -6.67
C LEU A 175 12.67 -19.09 -7.03
N LYS A 176 13.80 -19.00 -7.74
CA LYS A 176 14.29 -17.71 -8.26
C LYS A 176 13.26 -17.02 -9.15
N LYS A 177 12.72 -17.73 -10.15
CA LYS A 177 11.74 -17.14 -11.07
C LYS A 177 10.50 -16.62 -10.32
N LYS A 178 9.98 -17.38 -9.36
CA LYS A 178 8.84 -16.98 -8.53
C LYS A 178 9.16 -15.76 -7.67
N PHE A 179 10.30 -15.78 -6.97
CA PHE A 179 10.70 -14.67 -6.13
C PHE A 179 11.02 -13.38 -6.93
N LYS A 180 11.44 -13.51 -8.19
CA LYS A 180 11.55 -12.38 -9.11
C LYS A 180 10.20 -11.69 -9.34
N TYR A 181 9.11 -12.45 -9.51
CA TYR A 181 7.77 -11.86 -9.61
C TYR A 181 7.38 -11.12 -8.33
N PHE A 182 7.69 -11.68 -7.15
CA PHE A 182 7.47 -11.00 -5.89
C PHE A 182 8.22 -9.65 -5.81
N ILE A 183 9.49 -9.61 -6.19
CA ILE A 183 10.28 -8.36 -6.23
C ILE A 183 9.65 -7.35 -7.20
N ILE A 184 9.28 -7.78 -8.41
CA ILE A 184 8.64 -6.90 -9.40
C ILE A 184 7.31 -6.37 -8.86
N GLY A 185 6.51 -7.21 -8.22
CA GLY A 185 5.24 -6.82 -7.60
C GLY A 185 5.42 -5.78 -6.50
N ILE A 186 6.42 -5.94 -5.63
CA ILE A 186 6.75 -4.92 -4.61
C ILE A 186 7.14 -3.60 -5.29
N ILE A 187 8.06 -3.64 -6.25
CA ILE A 187 8.51 -2.42 -6.95
C ILE A 187 7.32 -1.70 -7.58
N GLY A 188 6.45 -2.44 -8.27
CA GLY A 188 5.25 -1.89 -8.89
C GLY A 188 4.27 -1.29 -7.87
N ALA A 189 4.06 -1.95 -6.73
CA ALA A 189 3.20 -1.44 -5.66
C ALA A 189 3.75 -0.12 -5.07
N TYR A 190 5.05 -0.03 -4.81
CA TYR A 190 5.70 1.20 -4.34
C TYR A 190 5.67 2.32 -5.39
N MET A 191 5.94 2.00 -6.66
CA MET A 191 5.84 2.98 -7.75
C MET A 191 4.44 3.56 -7.87
N THR A 192 3.40 2.71 -7.73
CA THR A 192 2.02 3.17 -7.83
C THR A 192 1.63 4.04 -6.64
N LEU A 193 2.09 3.70 -5.42
CA LEU A 193 1.90 4.53 -4.24
C LEU A 193 2.55 5.91 -4.39
N TYR A 194 3.85 5.97 -4.66
CA TYR A 194 4.58 7.24 -4.77
C TYR A 194 4.05 8.07 -5.92
N GLY A 195 3.75 7.43 -7.05
CA GLY A 195 3.11 8.03 -8.19
C GLY A 195 1.79 8.71 -7.85
N ALA A 196 0.89 8.02 -7.14
CA ALA A 196 -0.39 8.57 -6.73
C ALA A 196 -0.22 9.77 -5.78
N ILE A 197 0.65 9.65 -4.77
CA ILE A 197 0.91 10.73 -3.81
C ILE A 197 1.47 11.99 -4.51
N ILE A 198 2.42 11.80 -5.44
CA ILE A 198 2.98 12.91 -6.24
C ILE A 198 1.89 13.52 -7.13
N ALA A 199 1.09 12.69 -7.82
CA ALA A 199 0.03 13.17 -8.69
C ALA A 199 -0.96 14.07 -7.96
N TYR A 200 -1.45 13.65 -6.79
CA TYR A 200 -2.36 14.47 -5.99
C TYR A 200 -1.71 15.76 -5.47
N SER A 201 -0.42 15.72 -5.14
CA SER A 201 0.32 16.90 -4.67
C SER A 201 0.50 17.96 -5.76
N THR A 202 0.56 17.56 -7.04
CA THR A 202 0.65 18.53 -8.16
C THR A 202 -0.67 19.25 -8.45
N ASN A 203 -1.80 18.75 -7.95
CA ASN A 203 -3.16 19.23 -8.24
C ASN A 203 -3.46 19.43 -9.74
N ASN A 204 -2.76 18.70 -10.62
CA ASN A 204 -2.96 18.74 -12.06
C ASN A 204 -3.90 17.61 -12.48
N SER A 205 -5.06 17.95 -13.04
CA SER A 205 -6.10 16.97 -13.42
C SER A 205 -5.60 15.91 -14.41
N THR A 206 -4.73 16.28 -15.34
CA THR A 206 -4.15 15.36 -16.33
C THR A 206 -3.23 14.34 -15.66
N ILE A 207 -2.36 14.79 -14.73
CA ILE A 207 -1.45 13.89 -14.00
C ILE A 207 -2.27 12.95 -13.11
N ILE A 208 -3.28 13.47 -12.40
CA ILE A 208 -4.18 12.66 -11.57
C ILE A 208 -4.90 11.61 -12.41
N LEU A 209 -5.37 11.95 -13.61
CA LEU A 209 -6.03 11.01 -14.51
C LEU A 209 -5.07 9.89 -14.96
N ILE A 210 -3.84 10.22 -15.35
CA ILE A 210 -2.82 9.23 -15.75
C ILE A 210 -2.55 8.25 -14.61
N PHE A 211 -2.35 8.75 -13.39
CA PHE A 211 -2.14 7.90 -12.21
C PHE A 211 -3.42 7.20 -11.74
N SER A 212 -4.60 7.64 -12.14
CA SER A 212 -5.83 6.89 -11.91
C SER A 212 -5.84 5.61 -12.77
N PHE A 213 -5.30 5.63 -13.99
CA PHE A 213 -5.15 4.42 -14.80
C PHE A 213 -4.15 3.42 -14.20
N THR A 214 -3.12 3.88 -13.50
CA THR A 214 -2.16 2.96 -12.85
C THR A 214 -2.81 2.16 -11.71
N SER A 215 -3.96 2.60 -11.18
CA SER A 215 -4.74 1.82 -10.20
C SER A 215 -5.20 0.46 -10.75
N ILE A 216 -5.46 0.34 -12.06
CA ILE A 216 -5.80 -0.94 -12.70
C ILE A 216 -4.58 -1.88 -12.66
N VAL A 217 -3.38 -1.33 -12.85
CA VAL A 217 -2.12 -2.07 -12.82
C VAL A 217 -1.82 -2.62 -11.42
N ASN A 218 -2.38 -2.04 -10.35
CA ASN A 218 -2.27 -2.61 -9.01
C ASN A 218 -2.81 -4.04 -8.90
N ILE A 219 -3.78 -4.43 -9.74
CA ILE A 219 -4.25 -5.82 -9.81
C ILE A 219 -3.09 -6.73 -10.20
N VAL A 220 -2.30 -6.33 -11.20
CA VAL A 220 -1.14 -7.08 -11.68
C VAL A 220 -0.07 -7.16 -10.60
N TRP A 221 0.21 -6.06 -9.90
CA TRP A 221 1.17 -6.03 -8.79
C TRP A 221 0.75 -6.94 -7.63
N ALA A 222 -0.52 -6.90 -7.25
CA ALA A 222 -1.10 -7.78 -6.23
C ALA A 222 -0.94 -9.27 -6.62
N LEU A 223 -1.23 -9.62 -7.87
CA LEU A 223 -1.06 -10.98 -8.38
C LEU A 223 0.41 -11.41 -8.39
N PHE A 224 1.34 -10.54 -8.77
CA PHE A 224 2.77 -10.83 -8.74
C PHE A 224 3.28 -11.07 -7.32
N ILE A 225 2.83 -10.29 -6.34
CA ILE A 225 3.14 -10.51 -4.92
C ILE A 225 2.60 -11.87 -4.46
N TYR A 226 1.33 -12.16 -4.77
CA TYR A 226 0.69 -13.41 -4.36
C TYR A 226 1.33 -14.65 -4.99
N TYR A 227 1.46 -14.69 -6.32
CA TYR A 227 1.99 -15.86 -7.03
C TYR A 227 3.49 -16.03 -6.81
N GLY A 228 4.21 -14.93 -6.59
CA GLY A 228 5.63 -14.97 -6.28
C GLY A 228 5.95 -15.73 -4.99
N MET A 229 5.01 -15.74 -4.03
CA MET A 229 5.25 -16.35 -2.71
C MET A 229 4.39 -17.57 -2.41
N THR A 230 3.09 -17.51 -2.66
CA THR A 230 2.17 -18.53 -2.15
C THR A 230 2.08 -19.75 -3.05
N SER A 231 2.57 -19.69 -4.28
CA SER A 231 2.33 -20.75 -5.26
C SER A 231 3.18 -22.02 -5.08
N ASN A 232 3.98 -22.18 -4.00
CA ASN A 232 4.74 -23.41 -3.63
C ASN A 232 5.47 -23.31 -2.26
N LEU A 233 4.97 -22.55 -1.28
CA LEU A 233 5.43 -22.68 0.12
C LEU A 233 4.66 -23.82 0.79
#